data_AF-A0A957C9Y5-F1
#
_entry.id   AF-A0A957C9Y5-F1
#
_cell.length_a   1.000
_cell.length_b   1.000
_cell.length_c   1.000
_cell.angle_alpha   90.00
_cell.angle_beta   90.00
_cell.angle_gamma   90.00
#
_symmetry.space_group_name_H-M   'P 1'
#
loop_
_entity.id
_entity.type
_entity.pdbx_description
1 polymer ?
#
loop_
_entity_poly.entity_id
_entity_poly.type
_entity_poly.pdbx_seq_one_letter_code
_entity_poly.pdbx_strand_id
1 'polypeptide(L)'
;NILNIQKELDEVAWATKLSEAQAQEKLNAAKQKLYDIRAKRIWPGLDDKVLTAWNGLMLAAFAEAGRVLQRPDYTETAVHNAQFIHQTMRQENGRLLRTWKSGAEAKYNGYLEDYAYLADGLLALYQTTFDERWFHWAHELAETMRTHFQDADHGGFFDTSDDHEALIHRPKDLQDNAVPSANAMAAQVLLKLSLYLGNESYWEMAETAVSSLYGAMMQYPNAFAHWLEAAVFITSQPQEVAIIGDVGFPDTEALIDTTFAAFRPNLVVAAGSPSSDIPLLTERKRLDGKSTAYVCRRFVCQQPVNSPAALAEQLT
;
A
#
# COMPACT_ATOMS: atom_id res chain seq x y z
N ASN A 1 17.97 31.39 4.99
CA ASN A 1 17.46 31.78 6.33
C ASN A 1 16.54 30.71 6.87
N ILE A 2 17.10 29.59 7.32
CA ILE A 2 16.40 28.64 8.17
C ILE A 2 16.50 29.20 9.59
N LEU A 3 15.39 29.25 10.32
CA LEU A 3 15.36 29.80 11.66
C LEU A 3 16.08 28.81 12.58
N ASN A 4 17.19 29.22 13.18
CA ASN A 4 17.95 28.41 14.12
C ASN A 4 17.46 28.72 15.53
N ILE A 5 16.94 27.71 16.23
CA ILE A 5 16.55 27.81 17.64
C ILE A 5 17.78 27.44 18.47
N GLN A 6 18.39 28.42 19.13
CA GLN A 6 19.58 28.20 19.97
C GLN A 6 19.26 28.02 21.45
N LYS A 7 18.06 28.39 21.88
CA LYS A 7 17.59 28.34 23.26
C LYS A 7 16.10 28.06 23.27
N GLU A 8 15.68 27.29 24.26
CA GLU A 8 14.26 27.02 24.51
C GLU A 8 13.54 28.28 25.00
N LEU A 9 12.21 28.30 24.84
CA LEU A 9 11.41 29.50 25.07
C LEU A 9 11.43 29.94 26.55
N ASP A 10 11.48 28.99 27.47
CA ASP A 10 11.56 29.20 28.91
C ASP A 10 12.88 29.88 29.31
N GLU A 11 14.01 29.46 28.74
CA GLU A 11 15.31 30.11 28.93
C GLU A 11 15.29 31.55 28.41
N VAL A 12 14.65 31.78 27.26
CA VAL A 12 14.49 33.12 26.69
C VAL A 12 13.58 33.97 27.56
N ALA A 13 12.46 33.42 28.05
CA ALA A 13 11.53 34.10 28.94
C ALA A 13 12.24 34.53 30.23
N TRP A 14 13.01 33.62 30.84
CA TRP A 14 13.82 33.91 32.03
C TRP A 14 14.86 35.01 31.76
N ALA A 15 15.66 34.86 30.70
CA ALA A 15 16.73 35.82 30.37
C ALA A 15 16.19 37.21 30.02
N THR A 16 15.00 37.28 29.44
CA THR A 16 14.32 38.53 29.05
C THR A 16 13.38 39.08 30.13
N LYS A 17 13.25 38.37 31.27
CA LYS A 17 12.35 38.71 32.38
C LYS A 17 10.89 38.86 31.93
N LEU A 18 10.48 38.02 31.00
CA LEU A 18 9.10 37.89 30.54
C LEU A 18 8.47 36.62 31.10
N SER A 19 7.15 36.56 31.20
CA SER A 19 6.49 35.26 31.32
C SER A 19 6.63 34.48 30.01
N GLU A 20 6.54 33.15 30.07
CA GLU A 20 6.56 32.31 28.85
C GLU A 20 5.48 32.73 27.85
N ALA A 21 4.28 33.08 28.33
CA ALA A 21 3.20 33.59 27.48
C ALA A 21 3.58 34.88 26.75
N GLN A 22 4.22 35.83 27.45
CA GLN A 22 4.69 37.09 26.84
C GLN A 22 5.85 36.86 25.86
N ALA A 23 6.75 35.92 26.17
CA ALA A 23 7.83 35.52 25.27
C ALA A 23 7.27 34.85 24.01
N GLN A 24 6.29 33.96 24.15
CA GLN A 24 5.61 33.30 23.02
C GLN A 24 4.90 34.31 22.11
N GLU A 25 4.20 35.28 22.68
CA GLU A 25 3.51 36.34 21.94
C GLU A 25 4.52 37.17 21.12
N LYS A 26 5.62 37.60 21.75
CA LYS A 26 6.69 38.34 21.05
C LYS A 26 7.36 37.50 19.97
N LEU A 27 7.60 36.22 20.22
CA LEU A 27 8.18 35.31 19.23
C LEU A 27 7.25 35.14 18.01
N ASN A 28 5.94 34.97 18.24
CA ASN A 28 4.95 34.87 17.17
C ASN A 28 4.89 36.17 16.36
N ALA A 29 4.88 37.33 17.02
CA ALA A 29 4.94 38.62 16.34
C ALA A 29 6.22 38.80 15.51
N ALA A 30 7.38 38.35 16.02
CA ALA A 30 8.63 38.37 15.27
C ALA A 30 8.61 37.41 14.08
N LYS A 31 8.10 36.19 14.25
CA LYS A 31 7.91 35.20 13.17
C LYS A 31 7.02 35.76 12.07
N GLN A 32 5.91 36.42 12.43
CA GLN A 32 5.01 37.05 11.45
C GLN A 32 5.72 38.16 10.66
N LYS A 33 6.42 39.08 11.33
CA LYS A 33 7.20 40.13 10.65
C LYS A 33 8.23 39.57 9.69
N LEU A 34 8.93 38.50 10.09
CA LEU A 34 9.90 37.81 9.22
C LEU A 34 9.20 37.09 8.05
N TYR A 35 8.04 36.49 8.29
CA TYR A 35 7.22 35.86 7.26
C TYR A 35 6.76 36.89 6.23
N ASP A 36 6.24 38.05 6.65
CA ASP A 36 5.75 39.10 5.76
C ASP A 36 6.87 39.63 4.84
N ILE A 37 8.10 39.75 5.34
CA ILE A 37 9.27 40.10 4.53
C ILE A 37 9.67 38.96 3.58
N ARG A 38 9.63 37.70 4.05
CA ARG A 38 9.91 36.53 3.20
C ARG A 38 8.88 36.37 2.08
N ALA A 39 7.61 36.63 2.36
CA ALA A 39 6.51 36.51 1.41
C ALA A 39 6.60 37.49 0.24
N LYS A 40 7.40 38.58 0.36
CA LYS A 40 7.73 39.49 -0.75
C LYS A 40 8.70 38.90 -1.76
N ARG A 41 9.38 37.80 -1.44
CA ARG A 41 10.28 37.10 -2.36
C ARG A 41 9.46 36.23 -3.30
N ILE A 42 9.96 36.04 -4.52
CA ILE A 42 9.43 35.00 -5.40
C ILE A 42 9.62 33.67 -4.69
N TRP A 43 8.53 32.96 -4.42
CA TRP A 43 8.58 31.64 -3.82
C TRP A 43 9.22 30.68 -4.81
N PRO A 44 10.07 29.74 -4.37
CA PRO A 44 10.45 28.61 -5.22
C PRO A 44 9.18 27.97 -5.77
N GLY A 45 9.20 27.59 -7.04
CA GLY A 45 8.09 26.82 -7.62
C GLY A 45 7.88 25.56 -6.80
N LEU A 46 6.64 25.29 -6.44
CA LEU A 46 6.27 23.99 -5.87
C LEU A 46 6.22 22.99 -7.01
N ASP A 47 6.83 21.82 -6.81
CA ASP A 47 6.50 20.67 -7.65
C ASP A 47 5.14 20.16 -7.15
N ASP A 48 4.09 20.65 -7.79
CA ASP A 48 2.68 20.33 -7.53
C ASP A 48 2.19 19.16 -8.39
N LYS A 49 3.12 18.39 -8.96
CA LYS A 49 2.80 17.17 -9.70
C LYS A 49 2.35 16.08 -8.74
N VAL A 50 1.26 15.45 -9.13
CA VAL A 50 0.76 14.21 -8.54
C VAL A 50 1.24 13.06 -9.44
N LEU A 51 1.96 12.10 -8.86
CA LEU A 51 2.46 10.91 -9.54
C LEU A 51 1.73 9.68 -9.05
N THR A 52 1.24 8.84 -9.96
CA THR A 52 0.47 7.64 -9.60
C THR A 52 1.27 6.71 -8.71
N ALA A 53 2.52 6.39 -9.07
CA ALA A 53 3.43 5.57 -8.26
C ALA A 53 3.56 6.07 -6.80
N TRP A 54 3.90 7.34 -6.59
CA TRP A 54 4.10 7.88 -5.24
C TRP A 54 2.80 7.95 -4.43
N ASN A 55 1.67 8.17 -5.11
CA ASN A 55 0.38 8.10 -4.45
C ASN A 55 0.00 6.66 -4.09
N GLY A 56 0.40 5.65 -4.87
CA GLY A 56 0.28 4.25 -4.50
C GLY A 56 1.02 3.90 -3.20
N LEU A 57 2.27 4.36 -3.05
CA LEU A 57 3.03 4.20 -1.79
C LEU A 57 2.36 4.93 -0.62
N MET A 58 1.90 6.16 -0.85
CA MET A 58 1.16 6.93 0.14
C MET A 58 -0.15 6.23 0.54
N LEU A 59 -0.87 5.67 -0.43
CA LEU A 59 -2.12 4.96 -0.23
C LEU A 59 -1.94 3.77 0.71
N ALA A 60 -0.92 2.94 0.47
CA ALA A 60 -0.57 1.82 1.34
C ALA A 60 -0.32 2.29 2.78
N ALA A 61 0.50 3.33 2.95
CA ALA A 61 0.87 3.86 4.26
C ALA A 61 -0.35 4.41 5.04
N PHE A 62 -1.22 5.19 4.39
CA PHE A 62 -2.41 5.75 5.05
C PHE A 62 -3.46 4.68 5.35
N ALA A 63 -3.64 3.69 4.47
CA ALA A 63 -4.54 2.57 4.72
C ALA A 63 -4.09 1.76 5.94
N GLU A 64 -2.83 1.31 5.96
CA GLU A 64 -2.29 0.54 7.07
C GLU A 64 -2.31 1.34 8.38
N ALA A 65 -1.88 2.61 8.36
CA ALA A 65 -1.90 3.47 9.53
C ALA A 65 -3.33 3.72 10.03
N GLY A 66 -4.29 3.91 9.13
CA GLY A 66 -5.71 4.08 9.46
C GLY A 66 -6.25 2.88 10.24
N ARG A 67 -5.97 1.66 9.77
CA ARG A 67 -6.36 0.41 10.43
C ARG A 67 -5.65 0.19 11.77
N VAL A 68 -4.32 0.29 11.80
CA VAL A 68 -3.51 -0.09 12.97
C VAL A 68 -3.59 0.96 14.08
N LEU A 69 -3.58 2.25 13.73
CA LEU A 69 -3.65 3.35 14.69
C LEU A 69 -5.08 3.78 15.02
N GLN A 70 -6.08 3.13 14.42
CA GLN A 70 -7.50 3.46 14.59
C GLN A 70 -7.76 4.94 14.29
N ARG A 71 -7.30 5.38 13.11
CA ARG A 71 -7.39 6.76 12.63
C ARG A 71 -8.31 6.87 11.41
N PRO A 72 -9.61 7.14 11.60
CA PRO A 72 -10.57 7.23 10.50
C PRO A 72 -10.20 8.28 9.45
N ASP A 73 -9.55 9.38 9.85
CA ASP A 73 -9.09 10.42 8.95
C ASP A 73 -7.95 9.96 8.02
N TYR A 74 -7.15 8.97 8.45
CA TYR A 74 -6.14 8.35 7.60
C TYR A 74 -6.79 7.40 6.59
N THR A 75 -7.77 6.60 7.04
CA THR A 75 -8.57 5.77 6.14
C THR A 75 -9.31 6.61 5.09
N GLU A 76 -9.92 7.73 5.50
CA GLU A 76 -10.60 8.66 4.58
C GLU A 76 -9.62 9.28 3.57
N THR A 77 -8.41 9.64 4.01
CA THR A 77 -7.34 10.14 3.11
C THR A 77 -6.96 9.09 2.07
N ALA A 78 -6.82 7.82 2.48
CA ALA A 78 -6.53 6.70 1.58
C ALA A 78 -7.67 6.48 0.56
N VAL A 79 -8.92 6.49 1.00
CA VAL A 79 -10.10 6.37 0.12
C VAL A 79 -10.15 7.52 -0.90
N HIS A 80 -9.98 8.77 -0.45
CA HIS A 80 -9.95 9.92 -1.36
C HIS A 80 -8.80 9.84 -2.37
N ASN A 81 -7.64 9.35 -1.95
CA ASN A 81 -6.51 9.15 -2.85
C ASN A 81 -6.82 8.13 -3.96
N ALA A 82 -7.32 6.95 -3.59
CA ALA A 82 -7.68 5.91 -4.56
C ALA A 82 -8.77 6.42 -5.53
N GLN A 83 -9.80 7.09 -5.01
CA GLN A 83 -10.87 7.69 -5.84
C GLN A 83 -10.33 8.73 -6.81
N PHE A 84 -9.44 9.62 -6.36
CA PHE A 84 -8.83 10.62 -7.21
C PHE A 84 -8.06 9.99 -8.38
N ILE A 85 -7.22 8.99 -8.10
CA ILE A 85 -6.47 8.28 -9.14
C ILE A 85 -7.43 7.58 -10.10
N HIS A 86 -8.47 6.93 -9.58
CA HIS A 86 -9.46 6.21 -10.39
C HIS A 86 -10.21 7.13 -11.36
N GLN A 87 -10.54 8.34 -10.91
CA GLN A 87 -11.35 9.29 -11.68
C GLN A 87 -10.51 10.17 -12.61
N THR A 88 -9.28 10.49 -12.21
CA THR A 88 -8.47 11.54 -12.87
C THR A 88 -7.25 11.00 -13.60
N MET A 89 -6.68 9.88 -13.13
CA MET A 89 -5.41 9.33 -13.62
C MET A 89 -5.56 7.93 -14.22
N ARG A 90 -6.80 7.50 -14.52
CA ARG A 90 -7.12 6.26 -15.22
C ARG A 90 -7.84 6.59 -16.52
N GLN A 91 -7.41 5.97 -17.61
CA GLN A 91 -8.04 6.06 -18.92
C GLN A 91 -9.30 5.17 -18.98
N GLU A 92 -10.18 5.41 -19.94
CA GLU A 92 -11.42 4.63 -20.15
C GLU A 92 -11.14 3.14 -20.42
N ASN A 93 -10.00 2.82 -21.05
CA ASN A 93 -9.55 1.45 -21.29
C ASN A 93 -8.89 0.78 -20.06
N GLY A 94 -8.89 1.45 -18.90
CA GLY A 94 -8.32 0.96 -17.65
C GLY A 94 -6.81 1.24 -17.44
N ARG A 95 -6.11 1.81 -18.42
CA ARG A 95 -4.68 2.14 -18.32
C ARG A 95 -4.44 3.33 -17.39
N LEU A 96 -3.30 3.33 -16.71
CA LEU A 96 -2.91 4.42 -15.81
C LEU A 96 -2.15 5.51 -16.57
N LEU A 97 -2.36 6.74 -16.13
CA LEU A 97 -1.56 7.90 -16.49
C LEU A 97 -0.56 8.19 -15.38
N ARG A 98 0.66 8.58 -15.74
CA ARG A 98 1.74 8.76 -14.76
C ARG A 98 1.59 10.02 -13.92
N THR A 99 1.28 11.14 -14.57
CA THR A 99 1.37 12.46 -13.93
C THR A 99 0.15 13.31 -14.18
N TRP A 100 -0.23 14.05 -13.15
CA TRP A 100 -1.27 15.05 -13.17
C TRP A 100 -0.80 16.30 -12.44
N LYS A 101 -1.34 17.46 -12.81
CA LYS A 101 -1.11 18.73 -12.11
C LYS A 101 -2.41 19.52 -12.11
N SER A 102 -2.66 20.26 -11.03
CA SER A 102 -3.84 21.11 -10.91
C SER A 102 -3.98 22.06 -12.10
N GLY A 103 -5.17 22.08 -12.72
CA GLY A 103 -5.46 22.88 -13.90
C GLY A 103 -5.03 22.24 -15.24
N ALA A 104 -4.53 21.00 -15.24
CA ALA A 104 -4.19 20.25 -16.44
C ALA A 104 -4.82 18.85 -16.42
N GLU A 105 -4.90 18.23 -17.59
CA GLU A 105 -5.28 16.82 -17.71
C GLU A 105 -4.10 15.91 -17.33
N ALA A 106 -4.42 14.70 -16.86
CA ALA A 106 -3.41 13.69 -16.60
C ALA A 106 -2.79 13.25 -17.94
N LYS A 107 -1.50 12.93 -17.92
CA LYS A 107 -0.74 12.63 -19.13
C LYS A 107 0.39 11.65 -18.89
N TYR A 108 0.91 11.16 -20.03
CA TYR A 108 1.91 10.09 -20.15
C TYR A 108 1.41 8.76 -19.64
N ASN A 109 1.71 7.70 -20.37
CA ASN A 109 1.36 6.34 -19.96
C ASN A 109 2.11 5.98 -18.67
N GLY A 110 1.46 5.18 -17.83
CA GLY A 110 2.04 4.66 -16.60
C GLY A 110 3.17 3.66 -16.87
N TYR A 111 4.15 3.66 -15.99
CA TYR A 111 5.25 2.71 -15.92
C TYR A 111 4.91 1.60 -14.92
N LEU A 112 5.67 0.51 -14.90
CA LEU A 112 5.44 -0.60 -13.97
C LEU A 112 5.23 -0.15 -12.52
N GLU A 113 6.00 0.83 -12.04
CA GLU A 113 5.86 1.38 -10.68
C GLU A 113 4.48 2.00 -10.41
N ASP A 114 3.87 2.64 -11.42
CA ASP A 114 2.55 3.24 -11.29
C ASP A 114 1.48 2.16 -11.06
N TYR A 115 1.65 0.98 -11.67
CA TYR A 115 0.76 -0.17 -11.49
C TYR A 115 1.06 -0.94 -10.21
N ALA A 116 2.33 -1.28 -9.96
CA ALA A 116 2.74 -2.12 -8.84
C ALA A 116 2.46 -1.43 -7.50
N TYR A 117 2.84 -0.15 -7.35
CA TYR A 117 2.64 0.55 -6.08
C TYR A 117 1.18 0.85 -5.82
N LEU A 118 0.41 1.18 -6.87
CA LEU A 118 -1.03 1.41 -6.71
C LEU A 118 -1.77 0.11 -6.38
N ALA A 119 -1.45 -1.01 -7.03
CA ALA A 119 -2.05 -2.30 -6.73
C ALA A 119 -1.77 -2.73 -5.28
N ASP A 120 -0.53 -2.55 -4.79
CA ASP A 120 -0.21 -2.82 -3.38
C ASP A 120 -1.01 -1.92 -2.42
N GLY A 121 -1.08 -0.61 -2.71
CA GLY A 121 -1.88 0.34 -1.93
C GLY A 121 -3.37 0.01 -1.93
N LEU A 122 -3.91 -0.45 -3.06
CA LEU A 122 -5.32 -0.88 -3.17
C LEU A 122 -5.60 -2.15 -2.37
N LEU A 123 -4.66 -3.11 -2.34
CA LEU A 123 -4.78 -4.29 -1.47
C LEU A 123 -4.70 -3.91 0.02
N ALA A 124 -3.84 -2.95 0.39
CA ALA A 124 -3.79 -2.41 1.75
C ALA A 124 -5.10 -1.69 2.12
N LEU A 125 -5.66 -0.89 1.21
CA LEU A 125 -6.95 -0.22 1.39
C LEU A 125 -8.09 -1.24 1.50
N TYR A 126 -8.11 -2.28 0.66
CA TYR A 126 -9.06 -3.37 0.76
C TYR A 126 -9.01 -4.04 2.14
N GLN A 127 -7.83 -4.37 2.66
CA GLN A 127 -7.72 -4.96 4.00
C GLN A 127 -8.00 -3.97 5.15
N THR A 128 -8.27 -2.70 4.84
CA THR A 128 -8.64 -1.65 5.80
C THR A 128 -10.13 -1.39 5.78
N THR A 129 -10.77 -1.42 4.62
CA THR A 129 -12.19 -1.07 4.45
C THR A 129 -13.08 -2.27 4.11
N PHE A 130 -12.49 -3.35 3.62
CA PHE A 130 -13.16 -4.51 3.02
C PHE A 130 -14.14 -4.16 1.89
N ASP A 131 -13.93 -3.02 1.24
CA ASP A 131 -14.66 -2.63 0.04
C ASP A 131 -14.05 -3.33 -1.18
N GLU A 132 -14.79 -4.30 -1.73
CA GLU A 132 -14.33 -5.20 -2.80
C GLU A 132 -13.88 -4.46 -4.07
N ARG A 133 -14.38 -3.24 -4.31
CA ARG A 133 -13.98 -2.43 -5.47
C ARG A 133 -12.48 -2.18 -5.52
N TRP A 134 -11.84 -2.05 -4.36
CA TRP A 134 -10.38 -1.85 -4.28
C TRP A 134 -9.63 -3.14 -4.62
N PHE A 135 -10.15 -4.29 -4.18
CA PHE A 135 -9.60 -5.59 -4.56
C PHE A 135 -9.72 -5.83 -6.07
N HIS A 136 -10.90 -5.62 -6.65
CA HIS A 136 -11.12 -5.79 -8.09
C HIS A 136 -10.20 -4.91 -8.90
N TRP A 137 -10.03 -3.65 -8.49
CA TRP A 137 -9.14 -2.75 -9.21
C TRP A 137 -7.66 -3.15 -9.05
N ALA A 138 -7.22 -3.59 -7.88
CA ALA A 138 -5.87 -4.14 -7.71
C ALA A 138 -5.64 -5.35 -8.65
N HIS A 139 -6.64 -6.23 -8.77
CA HIS A 139 -6.58 -7.37 -9.67
C HIS A 139 -6.51 -6.96 -11.15
N GLU A 140 -7.30 -5.97 -11.60
CA GLU A 140 -7.21 -5.41 -12.96
C GLU A 140 -5.81 -4.86 -13.27
N LEU A 141 -5.19 -4.17 -12.30
CA LEU A 141 -3.84 -3.63 -12.46
C LEU A 141 -2.80 -4.76 -12.56
N ALA A 142 -2.95 -5.84 -11.80
CA ALA A 142 -2.08 -7.01 -11.89
C ALA A 142 -2.19 -7.73 -13.23
N GLU A 143 -3.40 -7.89 -13.78
CA GLU A 143 -3.58 -8.41 -15.14
C GLU A 143 -2.96 -7.50 -16.20
N THR A 144 -2.99 -6.18 -15.99
CA THR A 144 -2.31 -5.22 -16.86
C THR A 144 -0.79 -5.38 -16.79
N MET A 145 -0.23 -5.54 -15.58
CA MET A 145 1.20 -5.84 -15.39
C MET A 145 1.61 -7.11 -16.12
N ARG A 146 0.85 -8.19 -15.93
CA ARG A 146 1.10 -9.48 -16.61
C ARG A 146 1.05 -9.35 -18.13
N THR A 147 0.04 -8.67 -18.65
CA THR A 147 -0.18 -8.59 -20.11
C THR A 147 0.87 -7.73 -20.81
N HIS A 148 1.24 -6.59 -20.23
CA HIS A 148 1.99 -5.56 -20.96
C HIS A 148 3.44 -5.39 -20.49
N PHE A 149 3.75 -5.83 -19.27
CA PHE A 149 5.07 -5.58 -18.66
C PHE A 149 5.87 -6.87 -18.46
N GLN A 150 5.25 -8.04 -18.42
CA GLN A 150 5.96 -9.30 -18.18
C GLN A 150 7.05 -9.56 -19.23
N ASP A 151 8.24 -9.97 -18.77
CA ASP A 151 9.24 -10.61 -19.62
C ASP A 151 9.12 -12.12 -19.44
N ALA A 152 8.42 -12.76 -20.38
CA ALA A 152 8.20 -14.20 -20.35
C ALA A 152 9.50 -15.00 -20.60
N ASP A 153 10.51 -14.41 -21.25
CA ASP A 153 11.73 -15.09 -21.65
C ASP A 153 12.78 -15.10 -20.52
N HIS A 154 12.86 -14.01 -19.76
CA HIS A 154 13.89 -13.82 -18.72
C HIS A 154 13.33 -13.64 -17.30
N GLY A 155 12.02 -13.66 -17.13
CA GLY A 155 11.34 -13.43 -15.86
C GLY A 155 11.28 -11.95 -15.45
N GLY A 156 10.46 -11.66 -14.46
CA GLY A 156 10.19 -10.29 -14.01
C GLY A 156 9.40 -9.47 -15.04
N PHE A 157 9.53 -8.15 -14.94
CA PHE A 157 8.73 -7.17 -15.65
C PHE A 157 9.61 -6.03 -16.16
N PHE A 158 9.35 -5.57 -17.38
CA PHE A 158 9.89 -4.34 -17.95
C PHE A 158 9.31 -3.11 -17.26
N ASP A 159 10.05 -2.01 -17.23
CA ASP A 159 9.59 -0.75 -16.61
C ASP A 159 8.53 -0.04 -17.47
N THR A 160 8.60 -0.21 -18.79
CA THR A 160 7.63 0.34 -19.76
C THR A 160 6.72 -0.76 -20.29
N SER A 161 5.50 -0.43 -20.69
CA SER A 161 4.65 -1.37 -21.40
C SER A 161 5.16 -1.68 -22.82
N ASP A 162 4.65 -2.76 -23.41
CA ASP A 162 4.92 -3.18 -24.79
C ASP A 162 4.34 -2.22 -25.84
N ASP A 163 3.30 -1.48 -25.48
CA ASP A 163 2.64 -0.43 -26.25
C ASP A 163 3.09 0.99 -25.86
N HIS A 164 4.18 1.11 -25.09
CA HIS A 164 4.79 2.40 -24.76
C HIS A 164 5.55 2.97 -25.98
N GLU A 165 6.30 4.05 -25.78
CA GLU A 165 7.22 4.52 -26.83
C GLU A 165 8.20 3.40 -27.24
N ALA A 166 8.46 3.27 -28.53
CA ALA A 166 9.36 2.24 -29.05
C ALA A 166 10.80 2.55 -28.65
N LEU A 167 11.29 1.87 -27.60
CA LEU A 167 12.66 1.95 -27.13
C LEU A 167 13.55 0.92 -27.83
N ILE A 168 14.84 1.24 -27.99
CA ILE A 168 15.85 0.27 -28.48
C ILE A 168 15.94 -0.94 -27.53
N HIS A 169 15.77 -0.70 -26.23
CA HIS A 169 15.76 -1.69 -25.17
C HIS A 169 14.78 -1.25 -24.09
N ARG A 170 13.92 -2.17 -23.63
CA ARG A 170 13.01 -1.93 -22.49
C ARG A 170 13.78 -2.23 -21.20
N PRO A 171 14.03 -1.24 -20.32
CA PRO A 171 14.78 -1.46 -19.09
C PRO A 171 13.98 -2.27 -18.07
N LYS A 172 14.71 -2.81 -17.09
CA LYS A 172 14.18 -3.42 -15.87
C LYS A 172 15.00 -2.90 -14.70
N ASP A 173 14.43 -2.04 -13.87
CA ASP A 173 15.09 -1.66 -12.62
C ASP A 173 14.73 -2.63 -11.50
N LEU A 174 15.71 -3.45 -11.12
CA LEU A 174 15.56 -4.53 -10.16
C LEU A 174 16.04 -4.15 -8.75
N GLN A 175 16.72 -3.02 -8.60
CA GLN A 175 17.30 -2.62 -7.32
C GLN A 175 16.35 -1.70 -6.56
N ASP A 176 16.25 -1.92 -5.25
CA ASP A 176 15.64 -0.96 -4.35
C ASP A 176 16.56 0.26 -4.21
N ASN A 177 15.97 1.45 -4.19
CA ASN A 177 16.68 2.72 -4.02
C ASN A 177 15.92 3.62 -3.03
N ALA A 178 15.80 4.91 -3.30
CA ALA A 178 14.96 5.82 -2.49
C ALA A 178 13.49 5.37 -2.42
N VAL A 179 13.06 4.54 -3.38
CA VAL A 179 11.77 3.84 -3.41
C VAL A 179 12.02 2.36 -3.71
N PRO A 180 11.07 1.46 -3.42
CA PRO A 180 11.17 0.04 -3.76
C PRO A 180 11.42 -0.18 -5.26
N SER A 181 11.93 -1.35 -5.66
CA SER A 181 11.88 -1.78 -7.06
C SER A 181 10.43 -2.07 -7.46
N ALA A 182 10.01 -1.54 -8.61
CA ALA A 182 8.71 -1.83 -9.19
C ALA A 182 8.50 -3.34 -9.45
N ASN A 183 9.58 -4.06 -9.78
CA ASN A 183 9.55 -5.51 -9.96
C ASN A 183 9.35 -6.24 -8.63
N ALA A 184 10.03 -5.83 -7.56
CA ALA A 184 9.86 -6.43 -6.23
C ALA A 184 8.40 -6.25 -5.76
N MET A 185 7.87 -5.04 -5.92
CA MET A 185 6.48 -4.73 -5.56
C MET A 185 5.47 -5.50 -6.41
N ALA A 186 5.71 -5.64 -7.72
CA ALA A 186 4.88 -6.48 -8.58
C ALA A 186 4.86 -7.94 -8.12
N ALA A 187 6.03 -8.50 -7.76
CA ALA A 187 6.12 -9.86 -7.21
C ALA A 187 5.32 -9.99 -5.90
N GLN A 188 5.42 -9.04 -4.97
CA GLN A 188 4.64 -9.05 -3.73
C GLN A 188 3.13 -8.97 -3.98
N VAL A 189 2.68 -8.10 -4.90
CA VAL A 189 1.27 -7.99 -5.29
C VAL A 189 0.75 -9.30 -5.85
N LEU A 190 1.50 -9.95 -6.74
CA LEU A 190 1.13 -11.23 -7.33
C LEU A 190 1.06 -12.36 -6.28
N LEU A 191 2.00 -12.41 -5.32
CA LEU A 191 1.94 -13.35 -4.19
C LEU A 191 0.71 -13.14 -3.31
N LYS A 192 0.34 -11.89 -3.02
CA LYS A 192 -0.89 -11.60 -2.26
C LYS A 192 -2.14 -12.00 -3.06
N LEU A 193 -2.20 -11.63 -4.33
CA LEU A 193 -3.34 -11.96 -5.20
C LEU A 193 -3.49 -13.46 -5.45
N SER A 194 -2.40 -14.24 -5.54
CA SER A 194 -2.50 -15.70 -5.69
C SER A 194 -3.25 -16.33 -4.52
N LEU A 195 -3.06 -15.81 -3.30
CA LEU A 195 -3.75 -16.29 -2.11
C LEU A 195 -5.23 -15.86 -2.06
N TYR A 196 -5.55 -14.65 -2.53
CA TYR A 196 -6.95 -14.20 -2.63
C TYR A 196 -7.74 -14.97 -3.69
N LEU A 197 -7.10 -15.28 -4.82
CA LEU A 197 -7.75 -15.82 -6.01
C LEU A 197 -7.69 -17.34 -6.11
N GLY A 198 -6.80 -18.01 -5.38
CA GLY A 198 -6.49 -19.42 -5.64
C GLY A 198 -5.72 -19.64 -6.95
N ASN A 199 -5.02 -18.61 -7.45
CA ASN A 199 -4.36 -18.65 -8.75
C ASN A 199 -2.87 -18.98 -8.61
N GLU A 200 -2.50 -20.25 -8.85
CA GLU A 200 -1.12 -20.72 -8.78
C GLU A 200 -0.19 -20.03 -9.79
N SER A 201 -0.70 -19.60 -10.96
CA SER A 201 0.13 -18.95 -11.98
C SER A 201 0.76 -17.63 -11.49
N TYR A 202 0.05 -16.87 -10.65
CA TYR A 202 0.58 -15.65 -10.03
C TYR A 202 1.70 -15.97 -9.04
N TRP A 203 1.56 -17.07 -8.28
CA TRP A 203 2.60 -17.52 -7.37
C TRP A 203 3.86 -17.94 -8.14
N GLU A 204 3.71 -18.78 -9.16
CA GLU A 204 4.82 -19.26 -9.98
C GLU A 204 5.58 -18.12 -10.68
N MET A 205 4.84 -17.13 -11.20
CA MET A 205 5.44 -15.94 -11.81
C MET A 205 6.30 -15.15 -10.81
N ALA A 206 5.76 -14.90 -9.61
CA ALA A 206 6.48 -14.17 -8.57
C ALA A 206 7.68 -14.97 -8.03
N GLU A 207 7.52 -16.28 -7.81
CA GLU A 207 8.59 -17.16 -7.35
C GLU A 207 9.73 -17.25 -8.36
N THR A 208 9.42 -17.32 -9.66
CA THR A 208 10.42 -17.28 -10.74
C THR A 208 11.20 -15.96 -10.73
N ALA A 209 10.49 -14.82 -10.61
CA ALA A 209 11.12 -13.51 -10.55
C ALA A 209 12.06 -13.38 -9.34
N VAL A 210 11.59 -13.76 -8.14
CA VAL A 210 12.40 -13.74 -6.90
C VAL A 210 13.62 -14.67 -7.04
N SER A 211 13.43 -15.88 -7.55
CA SER A 211 14.50 -16.88 -7.67
C SER A 211 15.60 -16.44 -8.63
N SER A 212 15.25 -15.72 -9.71
CA SER A 212 16.23 -15.17 -10.66
C SER A 212 17.21 -14.18 -10.03
N LEU A 213 16.84 -13.58 -8.90
CA LEU A 213 17.65 -12.58 -8.17
C LEU A 213 18.38 -13.15 -6.95
N TYR A 214 18.36 -14.48 -6.74
CA TYR A 214 18.99 -15.13 -5.58
C TYR A 214 20.44 -14.68 -5.36
N GLY A 215 21.27 -14.70 -6.41
CA GLY A 215 22.68 -14.31 -6.30
C GLY A 215 22.86 -12.83 -5.91
N ALA A 216 22.03 -11.94 -6.47
CA ALA A 216 22.08 -10.51 -6.19
C ALA A 216 21.63 -10.19 -4.76
N MET A 217 20.54 -10.83 -4.29
CA MET A 217 20.05 -10.71 -2.91
C MET A 217 21.10 -11.16 -1.89
N MET A 218 21.81 -12.26 -2.16
CA MET A 218 22.87 -12.75 -1.28
C MET A 218 24.10 -11.84 -1.25
N GLN A 219 24.43 -11.20 -2.38
CA GLN A 219 25.61 -10.34 -2.49
C GLN A 219 25.36 -8.92 -1.99
N TYR A 220 24.16 -8.37 -2.21
CA TYR A 220 23.80 -6.98 -1.93
C TYR A 220 22.44 -6.85 -1.23
N PRO A 221 22.22 -7.46 -0.05
CA PRO A 221 20.89 -7.56 0.57
C PRO A 221 20.19 -6.21 0.79
N ASN A 222 20.94 -5.16 1.12
CA ASN A 222 20.38 -3.82 1.35
C ASN A 222 19.83 -3.14 0.07
N ALA A 223 20.26 -3.58 -1.11
CA ALA A 223 19.76 -3.07 -2.40
C ALA A 223 18.60 -3.92 -2.96
N PHE A 224 18.18 -4.95 -2.23
CA PHE A 224 17.14 -5.91 -2.62
C PHE A 224 16.26 -6.30 -1.42
N ALA A 225 16.01 -5.36 -0.50
CA ALA A 225 15.24 -5.58 0.71
C ALA A 225 13.79 -6.02 0.41
N HIS A 226 13.12 -5.40 -0.56
CA HIS A 226 11.74 -5.77 -0.93
C HIS A 226 11.66 -7.10 -1.68
N TRP A 227 12.75 -7.51 -2.34
CA TRP A 227 12.87 -8.87 -2.88
C TRP A 227 13.07 -9.90 -1.77
N LEU A 228 13.84 -9.57 -0.73
CA LEU A 228 13.99 -10.41 0.45
C LEU A 228 12.66 -10.55 1.20
N GLU A 229 11.85 -9.50 1.29
CA GLU A 229 10.47 -9.59 1.81
C GLU A 229 9.63 -10.58 1.00
N ALA A 230 9.66 -10.52 -0.33
CA ALA A 230 8.97 -11.49 -1.19
C ALA A 230 9.49 -12.93 -0.99
N ALA A 231 10.82 -13.10 -0.84
CA ALA A 231 11.42 -14.41 -0.54
C ALA A 231 11.00 -14.94 0.84
N VAL A 232 10.92 -14.07 1.84
CA VAL A 232 10.41 -14.40 3.18
C VAL A 232 8.93 -14.80 3.07
N PHE A 233 8.12 -14.07 2.32
CA PHE A 233 6.71 -14.40 2.12
C PHE A 233 6.53 -15.80 1.52
N ILE A 234 7.28 -16.13 0.46
CA ILE A 234 7.27 -17.45 -0.19
C ILE A 234 7.64 -18.56 0.79
N THR A 235 8.68 -18.34 1.61
CA THR A 235 9.25 -19.36 2.49
C THR A 235 8.54 -19.49 3.83
N SER A 236 7.76 -18.49 4.25
CA SER A 236 7.13 -18.43 5.58
C SER A 236 5.75 -19.07 5.68
N GLN A 237 5.26 -19.77 4.64
CA GLN A 237 3.92 -20.37 4.60
C GLN A 237 2.82 -19.36 4.96
N PRO A 238 2.54 -18.39 4.08
CA PRO A 238 1.64 -17.28 4.38
C PRO A 238 0.24 -17.78 4.74
N GLN A 239 -0.40 -17.06 5.65
CA GLN A 239 -1.74 -17.38 6.13
C GLN A 239 -2.78 -16.62 5.29
N GLU A 240 -3.87 -17.32 5.00
CA GLU A 240 -5.08 -16.77 4.38
C GLU A 240 -6.16 -16.73 5.45
N VAL A 241 -6.72 -15.55 5.75
CA VAL A 241 -7.82 -15.40 6.72
C VAL A 241 -9.05 -14.92 5.99
N ALA A 242 -10.09 -15.75 6.00
CA ALA A 242 -11.41 -15.42 5.45
C ALA A 242 -12.42 -15.23 6.59
N ILE A 243 -12.99 -14.03 6.72
CA ILE A 243 -13.99 -13.70 7.75
C ILE A 243 -15.35 -13.53 7.07
N ILE A 244 -16.23 -14.51 7.28
CA ILE A 244 -17.59 -14.48 6.76
C ILE A 244 -18.48 -13.80 7.79
N GLY A 245 -18.89 -12.56 7.49
CA GLY A 245 -19.58 -11.68 8.43
C GLY A 245 -20.05 -10.40 7.76
N ASP A 246 -20.84 -9.60 8.47
CA ASP A 246 -21.23 -8.27 7.99
C ASP A 246 -20.23 -7.25 8.56
N VAL A 247 -19.42 -6.63 7.70
CA VAL A 247 -18.44 -5.61 8.12
C VAL A 247 -19.17 -4.45 8.80
N GLY A 248 -18.64 -3.96 9.91
CA GLY A 248 -19.28 -2.99 10.80
C GLY A 248 -20.16 -3.59 11.90
N PHE A 249 -20.43 -4.91 11.89
CA PHE A 249 -21.14 -5.57 12.98
C PHE A 249 -20.18 -5.99 14.10
N PRO A 250 -20.56 -5.90 15.39
CA PRO A 250 -19.63 -6.11 16.51
C PRO A 250 -18.92 -7.47 16.53
N ASP A 251 -19.57 -8.54 16.08
CA ASP A 251 -18.95 -9.88 16.04
C ASP A 251 -17.94 -10.02 14.89
N THR A 252 -18.22 -9.42 13.72
CA THR A 252 -17.26 -9.34 12.60
C THR A 252 -16.05 -8.47 12.98
N GLU A 253 -16.29 -7.27 13.52
CA GLU A 253 -15.23 -6.35 13.92
C GLU A 253 -14.31 -6.96 14.98
N ALA A 254 -14.86 -7.71 15.94
CA ALA A 254 -14.05 -8.41 16.93
C ALA A 254 -13.08 -9.45 16.31
N LEU A 255 -13.48 -10.13 15.23
CA LEU A 255 -12.61 -11.06 14.50
C LEU A 255 -11.55 -10.30 13.66
N ILE A 256 -11.96 -9.20 13.02
CA ILE A 256 -11.06 -8.31 12.27
C ILE A 256 -9.98 -7.72 13.19
N ASP A 257 -10.39 -7.12 14.31
CA ASP A 257 -9.49 -6.54 15.31
C ASP A 257 -8.49 -7.57 15.84
N THR A 258 -8.96 -8.79 16.13
CA THR A 258 -8.09 -9.90 16.55
C THR A 258 -7.02 -10.22 15.50
N THR A 259 -7.42 -10.20 14.23
CA THR A 259 -6.55 -10.49 13.09
C THR A 259 -5.44 -9.45 12.95
N PHE A 260 -5.74 -8.17 13.21
CA PHE A 260 -4.79 -7.07 13.09
C PHE A 260 -4.15 -6.60 14.41
N ALA A 261 -4.46 -7.24 15.54
CA ALA A 261 -3.92 -6.88 16.86
C ALA A 261 -2.40 -7.06 17.01
N ALA A 262 -1.75 -7.80 16.10
CA ALA A 262 -0.31 -8.00 16.09
C ALA A 262 0.24 -7.88 14.67
N PHE A 263 1.52 -7.51 14.55
CA PHE A 263 2.21 -7.42 13.28
C PHE A 263 2.41 -8.82 12.67
N ARG A 264 1.74 -9.08 11.55
CA ARG A 264 1.76 -10.35 10.81
C ARG A 264 2.07 -10.09 9.33
N PRO A 265 3.34 -10.04 8.92
CA PRO A 265 3.72 -9.62 7.57
C PRO A 265 3.35 -10.63 6.47
N ASN A 266 3.13 -11.90 6.82
CA ASN A 266 2.84 -12.99 5.88
C ASN A 266 1.36 -13.42 5.95
N LEU A 267 0.46 -12.44 5.92
CA LEU A 267 -0.98 -12.63 6.10
C LEU A 267 -1.75 -11.88 5.01
N VAL A 268 -2.73 -12.55 4.42
CA VAL A 268 -3.79 -11.89 3.64
C VAL A 268 -5.13 -12.10 4.33
N VAL A 269 -5.95 -11.04 4.37
CA VAL A 269 -7.26 -11.05 5.01
C VAL A 269 -8.32 -10.66 4.00
N ALA A 270 -9.38 -11.45 3.90
CA ALA A 270 -10.63 -11.07 3.26
C ALA A 270 -11.74 -11.11 4.31
N ALA A 271 -12.61 -10.10 4.30
CA ALA A 271 -13.82 -10.10 5.10
C ALA A 271 -14.98 -9.62 4.24
N GLY A 272 -16.15 -10.22 4.43
CA GLY A 272 -17.33 -9.89 3.64
C GLY A 272 -18.45 -10.88 3.82
N SER A 273 -19.54 -10.63 3.09
CA SER A 273 -20.68 -11.52 3.08
C SER A 273 -20.38 -12.78 2.26
N PRO A 274 -21.16 -13.87 2.44
CA PRO A 274 -21.07 -15.06 1.60
C PRO A 274 -21.36 -14.82 0.10
N SER A 275 -21.85 -13.63 -0.28
CA SER A 275 -22.14 -13.29 -1.68
C SER A 275 -20.96 -12.62 -2.39
N SER A 276 -19.84 -12.43 -1.70
CA SER A 276 -18.60 -11.94 -2.31
C SER A 276 -18.16 -12.82 -3.47
N ASP A 277 -17.62 -12.20 -4.52
CA ASP A 277 -16.99 -12.90 -5.65
C ASP A 277 -15.49 -13.14 -5.45
N ILE A 278 -14.91 -12.65 -4.35
CA ILE A 278 -13.50 -12.88 -3.99
C ILE A 278 -13.32 -14.36 -3.65
N PRO A 279 -12.50 -15.14 -4.38
CA PRO A 279 -12.40 -16.59 -4.18
C PRO A 279 -12.01 -17.03 -2.75
N LEU A 280 -11.26 -16.20 -2.02
CA LEU A 280 -10.95 -16.45 -0.61
C LEU A 280 -12.19 -16.42 0.30
N LEU A 281 -13.30 -15.78 -0.09
CA LEU A 281 -14.56 -15.74 0.65
C LEU A 281 -15.60 -16.73 0.13
N THR A 282 -15.45 -17.24 -1.09
CA THR A 282 -16.41 -18.16 -1.70
C THR A 282 -16.44 -19.50 -0.97
N GLU A 283 -17.59 -20.19 -1.08
CA GLU A 283 -17.84 -21.53 -0.51
C GLU A 283 -17.67 -21.67 1.02
N ARG A 284 -17.56 -20.54 1.73
CA ARG A 284 -17.47 -20.47 3.19
C ARG A 284 -18.80 -20.02 3.78
N LYS A 285 -19.12 -20.47 4.99
CA LYS A 285 -20.42 -20.23 5.63
C LYS A 285 -20.24 -19.70 7.05
N ARG A 286 -21.23 -18.96 7.53
CA ARG A 286 -21.38 -18.70 8.96
C ARG A 286 -21.64 -20.02 9.69
N LEU A 287 -20.96 -20.24 10.80
CA LEU A 287 -21.27 -21.30 11.75
C LEU A 287 -22.22 -20.77 12.82
N ASP A 288 -23.26 -21.54 13.14
CA ASP A 288 -24.26 -21.18 14.17
C ASP A 288 -24.90 -19.79 13.97
N GLY A 289 -24.95 -19.30 12.73
CA GLY A 289 -25.47 -17.97 12.40
C GLY A 289 -24.60 -16.79 12.85
N LYS A 290 -23.37 -17.03 13.32
CA LYS A 290 -22.43 -16.00 13.77
C LYS A 290 -21.36 -15.72 12.71
N SER A 291 -20.69 -14.58 12.82
CA SER A 291 -19.50 -14.33 12.00
C SER A 291 -18.42 -15.38 12.27
N THR A 292 -17.77 -15.84 11.19
CA THR A 292 -16.88 -17.01 11.23
C THR A 292 -15.58 -16.71 10.51
N ALA A 293 -14.46 -16.96 11.18
CA ALA A 293 -13.13 -16.89 10.60
C ALA A 293 -12.63 -18.28 10.19
N TYR A 294 -11.99 -18.33 9.02
CA TYR A 294 -11.29 -19.48 8.47
C TYR A 294 -9.83 -19.10 8.30
N VAL A 295 -8.93 -19.81 9.00
CA VAL A 295 -7.47 -19.64 8.85
C VAL A 295 -6.95 -20.78 7.98
N CYS A 296 -6.44 -20.45 6.81
CA CYS A 296 -5.92 -21.40 5.84
C CYS A 296 -4.43 -21.15 5.57
N ARG A 297 -3.73 -22.21 5.15
CA ARG A 297 -2.36 -22.15 4.65
C ARG A 297 -2.31 -22.97 3.36
N ARG A 298 -1.98 -22.33 2.24
CA ARG A 298 -2.00 -22.99 0.91
C ARG A 298 -3.32 -23.69 0.65
N PHE A 299 -4.43 -22.99 0.87
CA PHE A 299 -5.80 -23.49 0.65
C PHE A 299 -6.24 -24.65 1.54
N VAL A 300 -5.46 -25.03 2.56
CA VAL A 300 -5.85 -25.99 3.59
C VAL A 300 -6.22 -25.23 4.86
N CYS A 301 -7.50 -25.30 5.25
CA CYS A 301 -8.04 -24.56 6.39
C CYS A 301 -8.03 -25.38 7.68
N GLN A 302 -7.79 -24.69 8.80
CA GLN A 302 -8.07 -25.19 10.14
C GLN A 302 -9.58 -25.27 10.38
N GLN A 303 -10.00 -25.77 11.56
CA GLN A 303 -11.41 -25.73 11.92
C GLN A 303 -11.88 -24.26 12.04
N PRO A 304 -12.98 -23.87 11.37
CA PRO A 304 -13.51 -22.50 11.47
C PRO A 304 -13.93 -22.13 12.89
N VAL A 305 -13.75 -20.85 13.24
CA VAL A 305 -13.99 -20.33 14.60
C VAL A 305 -14.85 -19.08 14.60
N ASN A 306 -15.65 -18.93 15.65
CA ASN A 306 -16.58 -17.79 15.82
C ASN A 306 -16.17 -16.85 16.97
N SER A 307 -15.04 -17.10 17.64
CA SER A 307 -14.60 -16.30 18.79
C SER A 307 -13.22 -15.69 18.57
N PRO A 308 -13.00 -14.44 19.02
CA PRO A 308 -11.69 -13.80 19.05
C PRO A 308 -10.59 -14.67 19.69
N ALA A 309 -10.88 -15.31 20.83
CA ALA A 309 -9.90 -16.12 21.53
C ALA A 309 -9.43 -17.33 20.69
N ALA A 310 -10.37 -18.06 20.08
CA ALA A 310 -10.03 -19.21 19.24
C ALA A 310 -9.34 -18.78 17.93
N LEU A 311 -9.71 -17.62 17.37
CA LEU A 311 -9.01 -17.05 16.22
C LEU A 311 -7.57 -16.68 16.58
N ALA A 312 -7.34 -16.04 17.73
CA ALA A 312 -6.01 -15.67 18.18
C ALA A 312 -5.09 -16.90 18.33
N GLU A 313 -5.60 -18.04 18.80
CA GLU A 313 -4.85 -19.30 18.88
C GLU A 313 -4.42 -19.82 17.50
N GLN A 314 -5.29 -19.72 16.48
CA GLN A 314 -4.97 -20.16 15.11
C GLN A 314 -4.00 -19.24 14.36
N LEU A 315 -3.85 -18.00 14.82
CA LEU A 315 -2.96 -16.97 14.26
C LEU A 315 -1.56 -16.95 14.91
N THR A 316 -1.20 -18.00 15.65
CA THR A 316 0.13 -18.19 16.26
C THR A 316 1.12 -18.90 15.34
#